data_AF-A0A932HVF8-F1
#
_entry.id   AF-A0A932HVF8-F1
#
_cell.length_a   1.000
_cell.length_b   1.000
_cell.length_c   1.000
_cell.angle_alpha   90.00
_cell.angle_beta   90.00
_cell.angle_gamma   90.00
#
_symmetry.space_group_name_H-M   'P 1'
#
loop_
_entity.id
_entity.type
_entity.pdbx_description
1 polymer ?
#
loop_
_entity_poly.entity_id
_entity_poly.type
_entity_poly.pdbx_seq_one_letter_code
_entity_poly.pdbx_strand_id
1 'polypeptide(L)'
;MNHAHEALRTLLGTVPLAELSNDQQRTTFEALRQRLVSVADLETELRSLYKVRNFSDFATTLLWIANRTEKEGGFQVDPGDTYLVLSSFRAAMGGVVPPSALQAPAPDAGDPFAAFGVGGTEQSTLEEHPSSLEGFFPETPSNQQEPPGTPTVSGDEKEFSALLEQFVEAMQSGEDARITLLERVVAVCSLVGTGEFADDYKEYCRYLSEFLSYISENQYLDDVRVMNILSNVSSPVSQWANTAPTERQGVLEEGIAPLRDFKSLFE
;
A
#
# COMPACT_ATOMS: atom_id res chain seq x y z
N MET A 1 -7.87 -22.68 -29.92
CA MET A 1 -7.54 -22.57 -28.48
C MET A 1 -7.18 -21.13 -28.25
N ASN A 2 -7.77 -20.45 -27.27
CA ASN A 2 -7.52 -19.02 -27.04
C ASN A 2 -6.05 -18.80 -26.69
N HIS A 3 -5.40 -17.84 -27.34
CA HIS A 3 -4.03 -17.46 -27.06
C HIS A 3 -3.84 -17.07 -25.58
N ALA A 4 -4.87 -16.48 -24.93
CA ALA A 4 -4.91 -16.25 -23.48
C ALA A 4 -4.77 -17.53 -22.64
N HIS A 5 -5.44 -18.61 -23.03
CA HIS A 5 -5.39 -19.88 -22.29
C HIS A 5 -4.00 -20.51 -22.36
N GLU A 6 -3.38 -20.48 -23.54
CA GLU A 6 -2.04 -21.02 -23.75
C GLU A 6 -0.97 -20.17 -23.05
N ALA A 7 -1.16 -18.86 -23.03
CA ALA A 7 -0.32 -17.92 -22.29
C ALA A 7 -0.36 -18.13 -20.79
N LEU A 8 -1.56 -18.11 -20.19
CA LEU A 8 -1.70 -18.32 -18.75
C LEU A 8 -1.24 -19.73 -18.35
N ARG A 9 -1.47 -20.74 -19.18
CA ARG A 9 -0.93 -22.09 -18.96
C ARG A 9 0.59 -22.10 -18.94
N THR A 10 1.22 -21.39 -19.87
CA THR A 10 2.68 -21.31 -19.96
C THR A 10 3.25 -20.51 -18.79
N LEU A 11 2.64 -19.39 -18.45
CA LEU A 11 3.05 -18.52 -17.34
C LEU A 11 2.93 -19.20 -15.98
N LEU A 12 1.77 -19.78 -15.67
CA LEU A 12 1.59 -20.56 -14.43
C LEU A 12 2.48 -21.81 -14.43
N GLY A 13 2.88 -22.26 -15.62
CA GLY A 13 3.87 -23.29 -15.88
C GLY A 13 5.27 -22.95 -15.39
N THR A 14 5.69 -21.70 -15.61
CA THR A 14 7.04 -21.18 -15.36
C THR A 14 7.24 -20.62 -13.96
N VAL A 15 6.17 -20.45 -13.18
CA VAL A 15 6.26 -19.97 -11.79
C VAL A 15 7.06 -20.95 -10.91
N PRO A 16 8.19 -20.51 -10.30
CA PRO A 16 8.98 -21.34 -9.41
C PRO A 16 8.27 -21.53 -8.05
N LEU A 17 7.70 -22.73 -7.85
CA LEU A 17 7.06 -23.14 -6.59
C LEU A 17 7.99 -23.08 -5.36
N ALA A 18 9.31 -23.11 -5.60
CA ALA A 18 10.33 -23.00 -4.56
C ALA A 18 10.30 -21.64 -3.85
N GLU A 19 9.83 -20.58 -4.51
CA GLU A 19 9.74 -19.25 -3.91
C GLU A 19 8.49 -19.03 -3.05
N LEU A 20 7.55 -19.99 -3.06
CA LEU A 20 6.43 -19.98 -2.12
C LEU A 20 6.92 -20.50 -0.78
N SER A 21 6.81 -19.67 0.26
CA SER A 21 7.43 -19.90 1.56
C SER A 21 6.77 -21.01 2.39
N ASN A 22 5.54 -21.40 2.04
CA ASN A 22 4.74 -22.35 2.82
C ASN A 22 4.11 -23.45 1.94
N ASP A 23 4.06 -24.68 2.43
CA ASP A 23 3.50 -25.84 1.70
C ASP A 23 2.00 -25.68 1.40
N GLN A 24 1.29 -24.93 2.25
CA GLN A 24 -0.11 -24.55 2.01
C GLN A 24 -0.24 -23.62 0.79
N GLN A 25 0.69 -22.68 0.60
CA GLN A 25 0.70 -21.79 -0.57
C GLN A 25 1.03 -22.57 -1.85
N ARG A 26 1.99 -23.50 -1.78
CA ARG A 26 2.32 -24.40 -2.91
C ARG A 26 1.13 -25.25 -3.33
N THR A 27 0.48 -25.90 -2.37
CA THR A 27 -0.70 -26.75 -2.63
C THR A 27 -1.85 -25.93 -3.21
N THR A 28 -2.10 -24.72 -2.67
CA THR A 28 -3.17 -23.83 -3.15
C THR A 28 -2.88 -23.32 -4.56
N PHE A 29 -1.62 -22.95 -4.84
CA PHE A 29 -1.19 -22.49 -6.15
C PHE A 29 -1.31 -23.61 -7.20
N GLU A 30 -0.87 -24.83 -6.87
CA GLU A 30 -0.99 -25.98 -7.77
C GLU A 30 -2.45 -26.34 -8.06
N ALA A 31 -3.31 -26.31 -7.04
CA ALA A 31 -4.75 -26.55 -7.22
C ALA A 31 -5.38 -25.50 -8.14
N LEU A 32 -5.04 -24.23 -7.96
CA LEU A 32 -5.50 -23.14 -8.82
C LEU A 32 -4.95 -23.24 -10.23
N ARG A 33 -3.67 -23.56 -10.39
CA ARG A 33 -3.04 -23.80 -11.69
C ARG A 33 -3.74 -24.93 -12.42
N GLN A 34 -3.97 -26.08 -11.79
CA GLN A 34 -4.68 -27.19 -12.41
C GLN A 34 -6.10 -26.77 -12.82
N ARG A 35 -6.81 -26.07 -11.94
CA ARG A 35 -8.17 -25.59 -12.19
C ARG A 35 -8.24 -24.63 -13.39
N LEU A 36 -7.35 -23.63 -13.45
CA LEU A 36 -7.28 -22.65 -14.54
C LEU A 36 -6.80 -23.25 -15.87
N VAL A 37 -5.98 -24.32 -15.82
CA VAL A 37 -5.48 -25.01 -17.00
C VAL A 37 -6.50 -26.01 -17.58
N SER A 38 -7.39 -26.53 -16.73
CA SER A 38 -8.40 -27.53 -17.10
C SER A 38 -9.77 -26.95 -17.40
N VAL A 39 -10.01 -25.66 -17.15
CA VAL A 39 -11.31 -25.03 -17.38
C VAL A 39 -11.55 -24.77 -18.87
N ALA A 40 -12.82 -24.89 -19.30
CA ALA A 40 -13.22 -24.60 -20.68
C ALA A 40 -13.46 -23.09 -20.92
N ASP A 41 -13.90 -22.37 -19.88
CA ASP A 41 -14.18 -20.94 -19.89
C ASP A 41 -13.38 -20.23 -18.79
N LEU A 42 -12.19 -19.76 -19.19
CA LEU A 42 -11.25 -19.06 -18.31
C LEU A 42 -11.78 -17.73 -17.81
N GLU A 43 -12.58 -17.03 -18.61
CA GLU A 43 -13.07 -15.72 -18.26
C GLU A 43 -14.09 -15.81 -17.11
N THR A 44 -15.03 -16.76 -17.22
CA THR A 44 -15.99 -17.06 -16.14
C THR A 44 -15.26 -17.53 -14.87
N GLU A 45 -14.20 -18.33 -15.04
CA GLU A 45 -13.41 -18.83 -13.92
C GLU A 45 -12.63 -17.73 -13.19
N LEU A 46 -11.98 -16.83 -13.92
CA LEU A 46 -11.29 -15.65 -13.38
C LEU A 46 -12.27 -14.69 -12.70
N ARG A 47 -13.48 -14.51 -13.26
CA ARG A 47 -14.56 -13.74 -12.60
C ARG A 47 -15.00 -14.39 -11.29
N SER A 48 -15.01 -15.71 -11.22
CA SER A 48 -15.31 -16.43 -9.97
C SER A 48 -14.19 -16.23 -8.94
N LEU A 49 -12.94 -16.24 -9.38
CA LEU A 49 -11.76 -16.04 -8.57
C LEU A 49 -11.70 -14.61 -7.99
N TYR A 50 -12.11 -13.61 -8.79
CA TYR A 50 -12.19 -12.23 -8.35
C TYR A 50 -13.16 -12.02 -7.17
N LYS A 51 -14.23 -12.83 -7.09
CA LYS A 51 -15.21 -12.79 -6.00
C LYS A 51 -14.71 -13.48 -4.73
N VAL A 52 -13.61 -14.22 -4.79
CA VAL A 52 -13.01 -14.86 -3.62
C VAL A 52 -12.24 -13.80 -2.84
N ARG A 53 -12.51 -13.71 -1.53
CA ARG A 53 -11.89 -12.75 -0.63
C ARG A 53 -10.35 -12.85 -0.72
N ASN A 54 -9.69 -11.71 -0.87
CA ASN A 54 -8.23 -11.53 -1.04
C ASN A 54 -7.65 -12.01 -2.39
N PHE A 55 -8.45 -12.60 -3.29
CA PHE A 55 -7.98 -13.06 -4.60
C PHE A 55 -8.35 -12.10 -5.75
N SER A 56 -8.94 -10.95 -5.45
CA SER A 56 -9.32 -9.92 -6.43
C SER A 56 -8.13 -9.44 -7.24
N ASP A 57 -7.01 -9.17 -6.60
CA ASP A 57 -5.83 -8.60 -7.27
C ASP A 57 -5.13 -9.66 -8.10
N PHE A 58 -5.01 -10.88 -7.58
CA PHE A 58 -4.50 -12.03 -8.32
C PHE A 58 -5.35 -12.35 -9.56
N ALA A 59 -6.68 -12.33 -9.43
CA ALA A 59 -7.59 -12.54 -10.56
C ALA A 59 -7.46 -11.42 -11.61
N THR A 60 -7.29 -10.17 -11.16
CA THR A 60 -7.13 -9.00 -12.04
C THR A 60 -5.81 -9.05 -12.79
N THR A 61 -4.71 -9.45 -12.14
CA THR A 61 -3.40 -9.65 -12.77
C THR A 61 -3.47 -10.71 -13.87
N LEU A 62 -4.10 -11.86 -13.59
CA LEU A 62 -4.26 -12.92 -14.59
C LEU A 62 -5.13 -12.47 -15.77
N LEU A 63 -6.19 -11.70 -15.50
CA LEU A 63 -7.08 -11.16 -16.54
C LEU A 63 -6.36 -10.14 -17.42
N TRP A 64 -5.54 -9.28 -16.82
CA TRP A 64 -4.72 -8.30 -17.55
C TRP A 64 -3.73 -9.00 -18.50
N ILE A 65 -3.00 -10.01 -18.01
CA ILE A 65 -2.04 -10.76 -18.83
C ILE A 65 -2.74 -11.52 -19.95
N ALA A 66 -3.88 -12.17 -19.65
CA ALA A 66 -4.69 -12.87 -20.63
C ALA A 66 -5.09 -11.94 -21.78
N ASN A 67 -5.60 -10.75 -21.45
CA ASN A 67 -6.05 -9.81 -22.44
C ASN A 67 -4.88 -9.11 -23.19
N ARG A 68 -3.76 -8.81 -22.51
CA ARG A 68 -2.54 -8.28 -23.18
C ARG A 68 -2.07 -9.25 -24.26
N THR A 69 -2.05 -10.54 -23.95
CA THR A 69 -1.70 -11.61 -24.90
C THR A 69 -2.66 -11.67 -26.08
N GLU A 70 -3.97 -11.59 -25.84
CA GLU A 70 -4.95 -11.63 -26.92
C GLU A 70 -4.84 -10.42 -27.86
N LYS A 71 -4.52 -9.24 -27.31
CA LYS A 71 -4.30 -8.02 -28.10
C LYS A 71 -3.01 -8.06 -28.91
N GLU A 72 -1.93 -8.60 -28.35
CA GLU A 72 -0.61 -8.65 -29.00
C GLU A 72 -0.46 -9.81 -29.99
N GLY A 73 -1.42 -10.73 -30.03
CA GLY A 73 -1.45 -11.85 -31.00
C GLY A 73 -0.36 -12.90 -30.77
N GLY A 74 0.32 -12.85 -29.62
CA GLY A 74 1.41 -13.74 -29.24
C GLY A 74 1.73 -13.63 -27.76
N PHE A 75 2.26 -14.70 -27.19
CA PHE A 75 2.69 -14.73 -25.80
C PHE A 75 4.20 -14.94 -25.72
N GLN A 76 4.88 -13.99 -25.09
CA GLN A 76 6.25 -14.17 -24.64
C GLN A 76 6.22 -14.12 -23.11
N VAL A 77 6.71 -15.18 -22.46
CA VAL A 77 6.80 -15.22 -20.99
C VAL A 77 7.78 -14.15 -20.57
N ASP A 78 7.26 -13.05 -20.05
CA ASP A 78 8.10 -12.03 -19.43
C ASP A 78 8.39 -12.43 -17.98
N PRO A 79 9.66 -12.34 -17.52
CA PRO A 79 10.01 -12.61 -16.12
C PRO A 79 9.28 -11.67 -15.15
N GLY A 80 8.94 -10.44 -15.58
CA GLY A 80 8.11 -9.51 -14.84
C GLY A 80 6.69 -10.00 -14.65
N ASP A 81 6.05 -10.60 -15.66
CA ASP A 81 4.70 -11.20 -15.51
C ASP A 81 4.70 -12.34 -14.49
N THR A 82 5.77 -13.15 -14.49
CA THR A 82 5.93 -14.26 -13.53
C THR A 82 6.03 -13.72 -12.10
N TYR A 83 6.76 -12.62 -11.94
CA TYR A 83 6.89 -11.91 -10.67
C TYR A 83 5.56 -11.27 -10.22
N LEU A 84 4.82 -10.62 -11.13
CA LEU A 84 3.49 -10.04 -10.87
C LEU A 84 2.47 -11.10 -10.42
N VAL A 85 2.49 -12.29 -11.03
CA VAL A 85 1.60 -13.40 -10.64
C VAL A 85 1.99 -13.94 -9.27
N LEU A 86 3.29 -14.09 -9.00
CA LEU A 86 3.79 -14.56 -7.70
C LEU A 86 3.51 -13.57 -6.57
N SER A 87 3.70 -12.29 -6.82
CA SER A 87 3.48 -11.21 -5.85
C SER A 87 2.00 -11.10 -5.51
N SER A 88 1.12 -11.03 -6.51
CA SER A 88 -0.33 -10.97 -6.30
C SER A 88 -0.86 -12.24 -5.64
N PHE A 89 -0.30 -13.42 -5.94
CA PHE A 89 -0.65 -14.65 -5.25
C PHE A 89 -0.20 -14.66 -3.78
N ARG A 90 1.03 -14.20 -3.48
CA ARG A 90 1.52 -14.09 -2.10
C ARG A 90 0.67 -13.11 -1.31
N ALA A 91 0.34 -11.95 -1.89
CA ALA A 91 -0.54 -10.97 -1.28
C ALA A 91 -1.92 -11.57 -0.97
N ALA A 92 -2.50 -12.32 -1.92
CA ALA A 92 -3.77 -13.01 -1.72
C ALA A 92 -3.74 -14.04 -0.58
N MET A 93 -2.59 -14.68 -0.38
CA MET A 93 -2.34 -15.65 0.69
C MET A 93 -1.83 -15.01 2.00
N GLY A 94 -1.79 -13.67 2.09
CA GLY A 94 -1.34 -12.95 3.29
C GLY A 94 0.17 -12.90 3.50
N GLY A 95 0.96 -13.17 2.45
CA GLY A 95 2.42 -12.98 2.45
C GLY A 95 2.79 -11.51 2.32
N VAL A 96 3.91 -11.11 2.94
CA VAL A 96 4.52 -9.78 2.76
C VAL A 96 5.11 -9.70 1.36
N VAL A 97 4.66 -8.73 0.57
CA VAL A 97 5.06 -8.55 -0.83
C VAL A 97 5.66 -7.16 -0.98
N PRO A 98 6.84 -7.04 -1.63
CA PRO A 98 7.43 -5.74 -1.90
C PRO A 98 6.52 -4.92 -2.85
N PRO A 99 6.31 -3.62 -2.59
CA PRO A 99 5.31 -2.78 -3.25
C PRO A 99 5.51 -2.65 -4.77
N SER A 100 6.75 -2.76 -5.24
CA SER A 100 7.10 -2.70 -6.67
C SER A 100 6.58 -3.88 -7.50
N ALA A 101 6.10 -4.94 -6.86
CA ALA A 101 5.68 -6.17 -7.49
C ALA A 101 4.20 -6.23 -7.87
N LEU A 102 3.40 -5.24 -7.46
CA LEU A 102 1.94 -5.21 -7.67
C LEU A 102 1.51 -4.18 -8.72
N GLN A 103 2.46 -3.44 -9.31
CA GLN A 103 2.17 -2.54 -10.42
C GLN A 103 1.89 -3.33 -11.70
N ALA A 104 0.67 -3.88 -11.80
CA ALA A 104 0.06 -4.07 -13.10
C ALA A 104 -0.28 -2.67 -13.66
N PRO A 105 0.01 -2.38 -14.94
CA PRO A 105 -0.39 -1.10 -15.52
C PRO A 105 -1.92 -0.99 -15.44
N ALA A 106 -2.38 0.17 -15.01
CA ALA A 106 -3.76 0.42 -14.60
C ALA A 106 -4.77 -0.06 -15.66
N PRO A 107 -5.78 -0.88 -15.30
CA PRO A 107 -6.95 -1.06 -16.14
C PRO A 107 -7.76 0.24 -16.07
N ASP A 108 -7.77 0.98 -17.18
CA ASP A 108 -8.49 2.23 -17.34
C ASP A 108 -9.97 2.08 -16.92
N ALA A 109 -10.47 3.08 -16.19
CA ALA A 109 -11.66 2.96 -15.36
C ALA A 109 -12.96 2.93 -16.17
N GLY A 110 -13.64 1.79 -16.08
CA GLY A 110 -15.05 1.64 -16.44
C GLY A 110 -15.36 0.22 -16.86
N ASP A 111 -15.73 -0.64 -15.91
CA ASP A 111 -15.93 -2.08 -16.09
C ASP A 111 -14.69 -2.79 -16.69
N PRO A 112 -14.02 -3.73 -15.99
CA PRO A 112 -12.79 -4.34 -16.51
C PRO A 112 -12.98 -5.06 -17.87
N PHE A 113 -14.23 -5.22 -18.33
CA PHE A 113 -14.59 -5.75 -19.64
C PHE A 113 -14.87 -4.70 -20.73
N ALA A 114 -15.11 -3.42 -20.40
CA ALA A 114 -15.51 -2.41 -21.38
C ALA A 114 -14.33 -1.57 -21.93
N ALA A 115 -13.18 -1.56 -21.28
CA ALA A 115 -12.01 -0.75 -21.66
C ALA A 115 -11.15 -1.31 -22.82
N PHE A 116 -11.57 -2.36 -23.53
CA PHE A 116 -10.74 -2.96 -24.59
C PHE A 116 -10.81 -2.26 -25.96
N GLY A 117 -11.50 -1.12 -26.07
CA GLY A 117 -11.56 -0.29 -27.26
C GLY A 117 -10.44 0.77 -27.36
N VAL A 118 -9.41 0.45 -28.15
CA VAL A 118 -8.56 1.32 -29.01
C VAL A 118 -8.03 2.67 -28.47
N GLY A 119 -6.68 2.72 -28.39
CA GLY A 119 -5.83 3.91 -28.55
C GLY A 119 -5.29 4.46 -27.23
N GLY A 120 -4.00 4.74 -27.02
CA GLY A 120 -2.79 4.71 -27.85
C GLY A 120 -1.72 5.52 -27.09
N THR A 121 -0.51 4.94 -26.96
CA THR A 121 0.86 5.52 -26.87
C THR A 121 1.08 6.74 -25.93
N GLU A 122 2.02 6.74 -24.97
CA GLU A 122 3.48 6.97 -25.05
C GLU A 122 4.06 6.72 -23.63
N GLN A 123 4.98 5.79 -23.34
CA GLN A 123 6.43 5.67 -23.58
C GLN A 123 7.35 6.68 -22.85
N SER A 124 8.41 6.10 -22.24
CA SER A 124 9.73 6.66 -21.83
C SER A 124 9.92 7.10 -20.37
N THR A 125 11.04 6.88 -19.66
CA THR A 125 12.27 6.04 -19.77
C THR A 125 13.05 6.21 -18.45
N LEU A 126 13.59 5.10 -17.94
CA LEU A 126 14.83 4.88 -17.16
C LEU A 126 15.71 6.07 -16.74
N GLU A 127 16.22 6.04 -15.49
CA GLU A 127 17.68 5.95 -15.22
C GLU A 127 18.01 5.54 -13.76
N GLU A 128 19.03 4.68 -13.64
CA GLU A 128 19.70 4.19 -12.43
C GLU A 128 20.67 5.22 -11.83
N HIS A 129 20.99 5.13 -10.54
CA HIS A 129 22.38 4.87 -10.09
C HIS A 129 22.47 4.50 -8.58
N PRO A 130 23.50 3.74 -8.15
CA PRO A 130 23.68 3.15 -6.82
C PRO A 130 24.74 3.88 -5.95
N SER A 131 24.83 3.57 -4.65
CA SER A 131 26.10 3.33 -3.91
C SER A 131 25.97 3.16 -2.37
N SER A 132 26.50 2.03 -1.89
CA SER A 132 27.27 1.69 -0.67
C SER A 132 27.20 2.50 0.65
N LEU A 133 27.14 1.79 1.81
CA LEU A 133 28.28 1.61 2.73
C LEU A 133 28.00 0.59 3.87
N GLU A 134 29.04 -0.18 4.23
CA GLU A 134 29.14 -1.15 5.34
C GLU A 134 29.18 -0.53 6.76
N GLY A 135 28.79 -1.30 7.79
CA GLY A 135 29.32 -1.10 9.15
C GLY A 135 28.58 -1.70 10.36
N PHE A 136 28.95 -2.93 10.74
CA PHE A 136 29.06 -3.49 12.12
C PHE A 136 27.85 -3.91 13.00
N PHE A 137 27.94 -5.18 13.45
CA PHE A 137 27.13 -6.00 14.38
C PHE A 137 27.27 -5.63 15.88
N PRO A 138 26.38 -6.07 16.82
CA PRO A 138 26.44 -7.40 17.45
C PRO A 138 25.08 -8.10 17.77
N GLU A 139 25.17 -9.38 18.14
CA GLU A 139 24.15 -10.44 18.27
C GLU A 139 23.11 -10.35 19.45
N THR A 140 21.96 -11.01 19.19
CA THR A 140 20.82 -11.59 19.96
C THR A 140 20.95 -11.88 21.48
N PRO A 141 19.85 -12.01 22.30
CA PRO A 141 18.68 -12.91 22.06
C PRO A 141 17.30 -12.54 22.67
N SER A 142 16.18 -13.06 22.12
CA SER A 142 15.14 -13.84 22.84
C SER A 142 13.80 -13.91 22.09
N ASN A 143 13.33 -15.14 21.92
CA ASN A 143 11.97 -15.55 21.63
C ASN A 143 10.99 -14.96 22.68
N GLN A 144 9.93 -14.29 22.20
CA GLN A 144 8.59 -14.52 22.73
C GLN A 144 7.56 -14.29 21.63
N GLN A 145 6.82 -15.36 21.38
CA GLN A 145 5.85 -15.54 20.33
C GLN A 145 4.49 -15.26 20.96
N GLU A 146 3.85 -14.15 20.58
CA GLU A 146 2.42 -13.92 20.83
C GLU A 146 1.66 -13.96 19.48
N PRO A 147 0.43 -14.48 19.47
CA PRO A 147 -0.34 -14.77 18.26
C PRO A 147 -0.77 -13.49 17.51
N PRO A 148 -1.05 -13.56 16.19
CA PRO A 148 -1.49 -12.39 15.42
C PRO A 148 -2.93 -12.02 15.80
N GLY A 149 -3.05 -11.12 16.77
CA GLY A 149 -4.26 -10.37 17.05
C GLY A 149 -4.45 -9.29 15.99
N THR A 150 -5.72 -9.04 15.65
CA THR A 150 -6.24 -7.86 14.95
C THR A 150 -5.43 -6.58 15.18
N PRO A 151 -5.27 -5.67 14.20
CA PRO A 151 -4.64 -4.38 14.44
C PRO A 151 -5.48 -3.60 15.44
N THR A 152 -5.04 -3.61 16.69
CA THR A 152 -5.55 -2.75 17.75
C THR A 152 -5.08 -1.34 17.39
N VAL A 153 -6.01 -0.48 16.95
CA VAL A 153 -5.74 0.96 16.84
C VAL A 153 -5.75 1.49 18.27
N SER A 154 -4.60 1.43 18.93
CA SER A 154 -4.42 2.03 20.26
C SER A 154 -4.17 3.52 20.08
N GLY A 155 -4.83 4.36 20.89
CA GLY A 155 -4.52 5.79 20.97
C GLY A 155 -3.23 6.07 21.76
N ASP A 156 -2.25 5.17 21.68
CA ASP A 156 -1.00 5.30 22.42
C ASP A 156 -0.18 6.43 21.80
N GLU A 157 0.23 7.37 22.65
CA GLU A 157 0.87 8.64 22.26
C GLU A 157 2.16 8.42 21.48
N LYS A 158 2.92 7.36 21.82
CA LYS A 158 4.18 7.02 21.16
C LYS A 158 3.96 6.31 19.84
N GLU A 159 2.95 5.44 19.77
CA GLU A 159 2.56 4.80 18.53
C GLU A 159 2.02 5.82 17.53
N PHE A 160 1.28 6.82 18.01
CA PHE A 160 0.79 7.92 17.19
C PHE A 160 1.92 8.80 16.65
N SER A 161 2.89 9.16 17.49
CA SER A 161 4.10 9.89 17.06
C SER A 161 4.85 9.15 15.96
N ALA A 162 5.11 7.85 16.14
CA ALA A 162 5.77 7.02 15.13
C ALA A 162 4.94 6.87 13.83
N LEU A 163 3.62 6.76 13.95
CA LEU A 163 2.71 6.71 12.80
C LEU A 163 2.74 8.03 12.01
N LEU A 164 2.76 9.17 12.70
CA LEU A 164 2.83 10.48 12.06
C LEU A 164 4.16 10.68 11.35
N GLU A 165 5.28 10.24 11.94
CA GLU A 165 6.60 10.26 11.29
C GLU A 165 6.60 9.40 10.02
N GLN A 166 6.10 8.16 10.10
CA GLN A 166 5.96 7.28 8.92
C GLN A 166 5.10 7.92 7.82
N PHE A 167 4.02 8.61 8.21
CA PHE A 167 3.19 9.33 7.25
C PHE A 167 3.94 10.48 6.57
N VAL A 168 4.67 11.29 7.33
CA VAL A 168 5.45 12.40 6.77
C VAL A 168 6.56 11.87 5.85
N GLU A 169 7.25 10.79 6.23
CA GLU A 169 8.25 10.14 5.39
C GLU A 169 7.63 9.63 4.08
N ALA A 170 6.49 8.95 4.14
CA ALA A 170 5.77 8.48 2.96
C ALA A 170 5.31 9.62 2.04
N MET A 171 4.91 10.76 2.62
CA MET A 171 4.58 11.97 1.86
C MET A 171 5.82 12.56 1.16
N GLN A 172 6.99 12.53 1.81
CA GLN A 172 8.23 13.03 1.25
C GLN A 172 8.83 12.12 0.18
N SER A 173 8.72 10.81 0.35
CA SER A 173 9.20 9.82 -0.62
C SER A 173 8.24 9.61 -1.80
N GLY A 174 7.01 10.13 -1.71
CA GLY A 174 5.97 9.90 -2.70
C GLY A 174 5.47 8.45 -2.70
N GLU A 175 5.58 7.76 -1.58
CA GLU A 175 5.13 6.38 -1.42
C GLU A 175 3.61 6.25 -1.57
N ASP A 176 3.18 5.13 -2.16
CA ASP A 176 1.75 4.82 -2.33
C ASP A 176 1.05 4.56 -0.99
N ALA A 177 1.82 4.27 0.07
CA ALA A 177 1.31 4.08 1.41
C ALA A 177 0.74 5.36 2.04
N ARG A 178 1.00 6.55 1.48
CA ARG A 178 0.59 7.85 2.05
C ARG A 178 -0.91 7.97 2.29
N ILE A 179 -1.75 7.38 1.43
CA ILE A 179 -3.21 7.41 1.58
C ILE A 179 -3.63 6.52 2.76
N THR A 180 -3.13 5.29 2.82
CA THR A 180 -3.40 4.36 3.93
C THR A 180 -2.90 4.92 5.26
N LEU A 181 -1.73 5.57 5.27
CA LEU A 181 -1.17 6.22 6.45
C LEU A 181 -2.00 7.44 6.86
N LEU A 182 -2.46 8.25 5.91
CA LEU A 182 -3.38 9.37 6.17
C LEU A 182 -4.66 8.87 6.85
N GLU A 183 -5.31 7.84 6.30
CA GLU A 183 -6.52 7.27 6.88
C GLU A 183 -6.28 6.77 8.31
N ARG A 184 -5.13 6.13 8.57
CA ARG A 184 -4.75 5.70 9.91
C ARG A 184 -4.52 6.87 10.86
N VAL A 185 -3.82 7.92 10.43
CA VAL A 185 -3.58 9.12 11.24
C VAL A 185 -4.91 9.80 11.57
N VAL A 186 -5.82 9.94 10.61
CA VAL A 186 -7.17 10.49 10.82
C VAL A 186 -7.99 9.62 11.77
N ALA A 187 -7.91 8.29 11.65
CA ALA A 187 -8.62 7.36 12.55
C ALA A 187 -8.12 7.49 14.00
N VAL A 188 -6.81 7.60 14.22
CA VAL A 188 -6.25 7.83 15.56
C VAL A 188 -6.65 9.22 16.08
N CYS A 189 -6.60 10.27 15.25
CA CYS A 189 -7.05 11.60 15.66
C CYS A 189 -8.53 11.60 16.11
N SER A 190 -9.38 10.84 15.41
CA SER A 190 -10.79 10.67 15.77
C SER A 190 -10.97 9.93 17.10
N LEU A 191 -10.15 8.91 17.36
CA LEU A 191 -10.13 8.19 18.63
C LEU A 191 -9.69 9.11 19.79
N VAL A 192 -8.62 9.90 19.58
CA VAL A 192 -8.12 10.87 20.57
C VAL A 192 -9.18 11.92 20.89
N GLY A 193 -9.89 12.43 19.87
CA GLY A 193 -10.95 13.42 20.05
C GLY A 193 -12.13 12.93 20.90
N THR A 194 -12.39 11.62 20.94
CA THR A 194 -13.47 11.01 21.74
C THR A 194 -13.00 10.38 23.05
N GLY A 195 -11.68 10.24 23.26
CA GLY A 195 -11.08 9.61 24.43
C GLY A 195 -10.80 10.56 25.61
N GLU A 196 -10.24 10.01 26.69
CA GLU A 196 -9.80 10.75 27.87
C GLU A 196 -8.32 11.16 27.77
N PHE A 197 -8.03 12.02 26.80
CA PHE A 197 -6.70 12.62 26.61
C PHE A 197 -6.66 14.09 27.04
N ALA A 198 -5.45 14.63 27.17
CA ALA A 198 -5.21 16.05 27.46
C ALA A 198 -5.81 16.96 26.38
N ASP A 199 -6.29 18.14 26.79
CA ASP A 199 -7.03 19.05 25.91
C ASP A 199 -6.17 19.61 24.76
N ASP A 200 -4.90 19.87 25.02
CA ASP A 200 -3.91 20.31 24.01
C ASP A 200 -3.68 19.25 22.93
N TYR A 201 -3.59 17.98 23.32
CA TYR A 201 -3.44 16.85 22.41
C TYR A 201 -4.70 16.61 21.58
N LYS A 202 -5.88 16.74 22.20
CA LYS A 202 -7.17 16.71 21.48
C LYS A 202 -7.28 17.84 20.47
N GLU A 203 -6.89 19.04 20.84
CA GLU A 203 -6.92 20.20 19.97
C GLU A 203 -5.97 20.02 18.77
N TYR A 204 -4.75 19.55 19.02
CA TYR A 204 -3.80 19.19 17.97
C TYR A 204 -4.38 18.15 17.01
N CYS A 205 -4.90 17.03 17.53
CA CYS A 205 -5.48 15.96 16.70
C CYS A 205 -6.69 16.45 15.90
N ARG A 206 -7.50 17.35 16.45
CA ARG A 206 -8.63 17.96 15.73
C ARG A 206 -8.16 18.76 14.52
N TYR A 207 -7.20 19.67 14.70
CA TYR A 207 -6.68 20.48 13.59
C TYR A 207 -5.91 19.64 12.57
N LEU A 208 -5.13 18.65 13.03
CA LEU A 208 -4.44 17.73 12.13
C LEU A 208 -5.43 16.93 11.29
N SER A 209 -6.48 16.38 11.89
CA SER A 209 -7.53 15.66 11.15
C SER A 209 -8.22 16.58 10.14
N GLU A 210 -8.54 17.82 10.51
CA GLU A 210 -9.17 18.79 9.60
C GLU A 210 -8.26 19.12 8.41
N PHE A 211 -6.98 19.36 8.65
CA PHE A 211 -5.98 19.58 7.62
C PHE A 211 -5.85 18.37 6.68
N LEU A 212 -5.71 17.16 7.23
CA LEU A 212 -5.54 15.93 6.45
C LEU A 212 -6.76 15.62 5.59
N SER A 213 -7.97 15.80 6.13
CA SER A 213 -9.21 15.67 5.35
C SER A 213 -9.25 16.70 4.22
N TYR A 214 -8.92 17.96 4.49
CA TYR A 214 -8.93 19.00 3.47
C TYR A 214 -7.96 18.73 2.31
N ILE A 215 -6.72 18.36 2.60
CA ILE A 215 -5.72 18.10 1.55
C ILE A 215 -6.07 16.85 0.74
N SER A 216 -6.73 15.86 1.36
CA SER A 216 -7.20 14.65 0.69
C SER A 216 -8.37 14.97 -0.25
N GLU A 217 -9.37 15.69 0.24
CA GLU A 217 -10.57 16.08 -0.53
C GLU A 217 -10.23 16.95 -1.75
N ASN A 218 -9.23 17.81 -1.63
CA ASN A 218 -8.82 18.73 -2.68
C ASN A 218 -7.61 18.24 -3.50
N GLN A 219 -7.17 16.99 -3.29
CA GLN A 219 -6.04 16.38 -4.01
C GLN A 219 -4.72 17.17 -3.90
N TYR A 220 -4.47 17.80 -2.75
CA TYR A 220 -3.25 18.58 -2.47
C TYR A 220 -2.12 17.74 -1.86
N LEU A 221 -2.20 16.40 -1.89
CA LEU A 221 -1.18 15.55 -1.26
C LEU A 221 0.23 15.79 -1.83
N ASP A 222 0.34 16.11 -3.12
CA ASP A 222 1.63 16.37 -3.76
C ASP A 222 2.04 17.86 -3.73
N ASP A 223 1.29 18.72 -3.02
CA ASP A 223 1.56 20.15 -2.93
C ASP A 223 2.72 20.45 -1.95
N VAL A 224 3.68 21.26 -2.40
CA VAL A 224 4.86 21.66 -1.61
C VAL A 224 4.47 22.37 -0.30
N ARG A 225 3.34 23.08 -0.27
CA ARG A 225 2.82 23.73 0.95
C ARG A 225 2.39 22.70 1.99
N VAL A 226 1.79 21.58 1.56
CA VAL A 226 1.41 20.47 2.44
C VAL A 226 2.65 19.85 3.07
N MET A 227 3.69 19.60 2.29
CA MET A 227 4.97 19.09 2.77
C MET A 227 5.63 20.01 3.81
N ASN A 228 5.58 21.32 3.60
CA ASN A 228 6.10 22.30 4.56
C ASN A 228 5.30 22.29 5.88
N ILE A 229 3.98 22.19 5.82
CA ILE A 229 3.14 22.08 7.03
C ILE A 229 3.45 20.76 7.76
N LEU A 230 3.49 19.64 7.04
CA LEU A 230 3.75 18.32 7.60
C LEU A 230 5.12 18.21 8.30
N SER A 231 6.14 18.86 7.75
CA SER A 231 7.49 18.89 8.36
C SER A 231 7.54 19.67 9.68
N ASN A 232 6.61 20.61 9.90
CA ASN A 232 6.53 21.41 11.13
C ASN A 232 5.64 20.77 12.21
N VAL A 233 4.84 19.75 11.88
CA VAL A 233 3.85 19.18 12.81
C VAL A 233 4.25 17.83 13.38
N SER A 234 5.16 17.08 12.75
CA SER A 234 5.65 15.80 13.28
C SER A 234 6.54 15.98 14.51
N SER A 235 7.48 16.94 14.48
CA SER A 235 8.44 17.16 15.56
C SER A 235 7.78 17.51 16.90
N PRO A 236 6.80 18.43 16.98
CA PRO A 236 6.13 18.75 18.25
C PRO A 236 5.42 17.57 18.90
N VAL A 237 4.83 16.66 18.13
CA VAL A 237 4.17 15.44 18.66
C VAL A 237 5.19 14.48 19.23
N SER A 238 6.30 14.26 18.53
CA SER A 238 7.38 13.39 19.02
C SER A 238 8.03 13.98 20.28
N GLN A 239 8.19 15.30 20.36
CA GLN A 239 8.66 15.96 21.59
C GLN A 239 7.65 15.79 22.72
N TRP A 240 6.36 16.04 22.47
CA TRP A 240 5.30 15.90 23.47
C TRP A 240 5.19 14.47 24.01
N ALA A 241 5.25 13.45 23.13
CA ALA A 241 5.18 12.04 23.50
C ALA A 241 6.37 11.58 24.35
N ASN A 242 7.53 12.22 24.21
CA ASN A 242 8.75 11.92 24.99
C ASN A 242 8.92 12.82 26.22
N THR A 243 8.10 13.87 26.36
CA THR A 243 8.14 14.80 27.50
C THR A 243 7.30 14.25 28.66
N ALA A 244 7.73 14.53 29.90
CA ALA A 244 6.98 14.13 31.10
C ALA A 244 5.60 14.83 31.14
N PRO A 245 4.52 14.17 31.61
CA PRO A 245 3.16 14.74 31.58
C PRO A 245 3.00 16.13 32.20
N THR A 246 3.83 16.47 33.20
CA THR A 246 3.84 17.78 33.88
C THR A 246 4.47 18.90 33.06
N GLU A 247 5.23 18.58 32.01
CA GLU A 247 6.00 19.51 31.17
C GLU A 247 5.48 19.57 29.72
N ARG A 248 4.41 18.83 29.43
CA ARG A 248 3.80 18.72 28.09
C ARG A 248 3.03 19.96 27.66
N GLN A 249 2.57 20.77 28.62
CA GLN A 249 1.73 21.92 28.34
C GLN A 249 2.45 22.93 27.44
N GLY A 250 1.85 23.25 26.29
CA GLY A 250 2.36 24.23 25.34
C GLY A 250 3.35 23.68 24.31
N VAL A 251 3.82 22.42 24.44
CA VAL A 251 4.75 21.81 23.47
C VAL A 251 4.11 21.65 22.08
N LEU A 252 2.80 21.45 22.03
CA LEU A 252 2.06 21.28 20.77
C LEU A 252 1.69 22.61 20.10
N GLU A 253 1.85 23.77 20.75
CA GLU A 253 1.44 25.06 20.16
C GLU A 253 2.16 25.35 18.84
N GLU A 254 3.44 24.99 18.74
CA GLU A 254 4.25 25.17 17.54
C GLU A 254 3.71 24.35 16.35
N GLY A 255 3.14 23.16 16.62
CA GLY A 255 2.48 22.33 15.62
C GLY A 255 1.05 22.76 15.33
N ILE A 256 0.33 23.31 16.31
CA ILE A 256 -1.07 23.75 16.14
C ILE A 256 -1.15 24.99 15.25
N ALA A 257 -0.24 25.95 15.38
CA ALA A 257 -0.30 27.21 14.62
C ALA A 257 -0.41 27.00 13.09
N PRO A 258 0.47 26.23 12.41
CA PRO A 258 0.35 25.99 10.97
C PRO A 258 -0.90 25.17 10.60
N LEU A 259 -1.37 24.27 11.47
CA LEU A 259 -2.59 23.47 11.24
C LEU A 259 -3.89 24.25 11.45
N ARG A 260 -3.87 25.36 12.20
CA ARG A 260 -5.04 26.23 12.36
C ARG A 260 -5.20 27.16 11.16
N ASP A 261 -4.08 27.68 10.68
CA ASP A 261 -4.07 28.79 9.71
C ASP A 261 -3.91 28.27 8.26
N PHE A 262 -3.84 26.95 8.04
CA PHE A 262 -3.54 26.34 6.74
C PHE A 262 -4.46 26.78 5.60
N LYS A 263 -5.77 26.99 5.84
CA LYS A 263 -6.72 27.35 4.78
C LYS A 263 -6.33 28.65 4.07
N SER A 264 -5.79 29.61 4.82
CA SER A 264 -5.29 30.88 4.27
C SER A 264 -4.08 30.71 3.33
N LEU A 265 -3.42 29.55 3.35
CA LEU A 265 -2.31 29.22 2.45
C LEU A 265 -2.80 28.59 1.14
N PHE A 266 -4.05 28.11 1.07
CA PHE A 266 -4.64 27.45 -0.10
C PHE A 266 -5.73 28.27 -0.80
N GLU A 267 -6.34 29.24 -0.11
CA GLU A 267 -7.30 30.23 -0.64
C GLU A 267 -6.61 31.53 -1.10
#